data_AF-A0A9W6R900-F1
#
_entry.id   AF-A0A9W6R900-F1
#
_cell.length_a   1.000
_cell.length_b   1.000
_cell.length_c   1.000
_cell.angle_alpha   90.00
_cell.angle_beta   90.00
_cell.angle_gamma   90.00
#
_symmetry.space_group_name_H-M   'P 1'
#
loop_
_entity.id
_entity.type
_entity.pdbx_description
1 polymer ?
#
loop_
_entity_poly.entity_id
_entity_poly.type
_entity_poly.pdbx_seq_one_letter_code
_entity_poly.pdbx_strand_id
1 'polypeptide(L)'
;MCWGTQHGWKDAVKLAKQPDPTGRDQLRSDVDDAWRSAFVGKRNANQRTSSKISYPKKIAGIDSGLADLIDWLARDYAAGKHSVSQRTTRHPGQETTHTPPDGGSNLAPQGHRPSPEEAIVVRVEKLGSVLAEEVLKDIERAYQRPVPQTVKVALADHFWCDLLAQLAHVIDDGIKLFDKVPDRAAELIMKSRAKDGRIPVEKMVVRIAVKSVWGHIQNLTPFGWVAQVRRFVLVVRILAVLICKAPERHQAVVTYCLDPLGDQLTSETKKRLVKVLREWLPRTVSELA
;
A
#
# COMPACT_ATOMS: atom_id res chain seq x y z
N MET A 1 -21.24 7.55 -3.59
CA MET A 1 -20.65 6.38 -4.32
C MET A 1 -19.14 6.59 -4.33
N CYS A 2 -18.33 5.58 -3.98
CA CYS A 2 -16.89 5.75 -3.74
C CYS A 2 -16.00 5.81 -5.01
N TRP A 3 -16.57 5.65 -6.20
CA TRP A 3 -15.84 5.65 -7.50
C TRP A 3 -14.60 4.74 -7.52
N GLY A 4 -14.64 3.63 -6.77
CA GLY A 4 -13.55 2.65 -6.66
C GLY A 4 -12.50 2.92 -5.57
N THR A 5 -12.54 4.06 -4.88
CA THR A 5 -11.53 4.44 -3.86
C THR A 5 -11.53 3.58 -2.59
N GLN A 6 -12.59 2.82 -2.35
CA GLN A 6 -12.79 2.08 -1.09
C GLN A 6 -12.70 0.56 -1.24
N HIS A 7 -12.37 0.04 -2.42
CA HIS A 7 -12.36 -1.40 -2.65
C HIS A 7 -11.23 -2.07 -1.85
N GLY A 8 -11.53 -3.18 -1.16
CA GLY A 8 -10.57 -4.11 -0.55
C GLY A 8 -9.81 -3.62 0.70
N TRP A 9 -9.27 -2.40 0.67
CA TRP A 9 -8.34 -1.95 1.70
C TRP A 9 -8.99 -1.72 3.07
N LYS A 10 -10.26 -1.30 3.14
CA LYS A 10 -10.94 -1.05 4.42
C LYS A 10 -11.09 -2.34 5.23
N ASP A 11 -11.48 -3.42 4.57
CA ASP A 11 -11.65 -4.72 5.21
C ASP A 11 -10.28 -5.30 5.62
N ALA A 12 -9.26 -5.17 4.76
CA ALA A 12 -7.90 -5.56 5.07
C ALA A 12 -7.32 -4.82 6.29
N VAL A 13 -7.48 -3.48 6.35
CA VAL A 13 -7.06 -2.66 7.49
C VAL A 13 -7.84 -3.02 8.75
N LYS A 14 -9.15 -3.21 8.64
CA LYS A 14 -10.00 -3.63 9.77
C LYS A 14 -9.51 -4.97 10.33
N LEU A 15 -9.27 -5.94 9.47
CA LEU A 15 -8.79 -7.27 9.83
C LEU A 15 -7.38 -7.24 10.44
N ALA A 16 -6.48 -6.40 9.92
CA ALA A 16 -5.15 -6.20 10.48
C ALA A 16 -5.18 -5.56 11.88
N LYS A 17 -6.14 -4.66 12.15
CA LYS A 17 -6.27 -3.96 13.44
C LYS A 17 -6.95 -4.80 14.53
N GLN A 18 -7.55 -5.95 14.20
CA GLN A 18 -8.19 -6.84 15.16
C GLN A 18 -7.15 -7.51 16.07
N PRO A 19 -7.29 -7.42 17.42
CA PRO A 19 -6.37 -8.10 18.34
C PRO A 19 -6.43 -9.63 18.21
N ASP A 20 -7.63 -10.16 18.03
CA ASP A 20 -7.88 -11.59 17.82
C ASP A 20 -7.42 -12.01 16.40
N PRO A 21 -6.54 -13.03 16.29
CA PRO A 21 -6.07 -13.51 14.99
C PRO A 21 -7.08 -14.37 14.23
N THR A 22 -8.18 -14.82 14.85
CA THR A 22 -9.11 -15.80 14.26
C THR A 22 -9.54 -15.46 12.82
N GLY A 23 -9.88 -14.20 12.55
CA GLY A 23 -10.26 -13.79 11.19
C GLY A 23 -9.12 -13.87 10.17
N ARG A 24 -7.87 -13.61 10.59
CA ARG A 24 -6.67 -13.72 9.75
C ARG A 24 -6.27 -15.18 9.53
N ASP A 25 -6.40 -16.00 10.56
CA ASP A 25 -6.14 -17.44 10.47
C ASP A 25 -7.14 -18.12 9.50
N GLN A 26 -8.41 -17.72 9.55
CA GLN A 26 -9.40 -18.17 8.57
C GLN A 26 -9.05 -17.72 7.15
N LEU A 27 -8.73 -16.44 6.95
CA LEU A 27 -8.30 -15.92 5.64
C LEU A 27 -7.10 -16.72 5.11
N ARG A 28 -6.10 -17.01 5.97
CA ARG A 28 -4.93 -17.81 5.61
C ARG A 28 -5.32 -19.21 5.15
N SER A 29 -6.17 -19.88 5.91
CA SER A 29 -6.66 -21.22 5.58
C SER A 29 -7.37 -21.24 4.23
N ASP A 30 -8.28 -20.29 4.00
CA ASP A 30 -9.07 -20.19 2.77
C ASP A 30 -8.17 -19.97 1.55
N VAL A 31 -7.17 -19.09 1.67
CA VAL A 31 -6.20 -18.81 0.61
C VAL A 31 -5.32 -20.02 0.30
N ASP A 32 -4.90 -20.76 1.34
CA ASP A 32 -4.13 -21.98 1.17
C ASP A 32 -4.94 -23.10 0.50
N ASP A 33 -6.22 -23.23 0.85
CA ASP A 33 -7.15 -24.15 0.19
C ASP A 33 -7.40 -23.77 -1.26
N ALA A 34 -7.58 -22.48 -1.55
CA ALA A 34 -7.73 -21.97 -2.91
C ALA A 34 -6.46 -22.25 -3.74
N TRP A 35 -5.28 -22.05 -3.17
CA TRP A 35 -4.01 -22.40 -3.81
C TRP A 35 -3.90 -23.89 -4.10
N ARG A 36 -4.16 -24.77 -3.12
CA ARG A 36 -4.17 -26.22 -3.33
C ARG A 36 -5.15 -26.59 -4.44
N SER A 37 -6.38 -26.11 -4.37
CA SER A 37 -7.44 -26.40 -5.33
C SER A 37 -7.13 -25.92 -6.75
N ALA A 38 -6.45 -24.77 -6.90
CA ALA A 38 -6.04 -24.25 -8.21
C ALA A 38 -5.01 -25.15 -8.93
N PHE A 39 -4.32 -26.03 -8.20
CA PHE A 39 -3.35 -26.98 -8.73
C PHE A 39 -3.78 -28.45 -8.61
N VAL A 40 -4.81 -28.75 -7.81
CA VAL A 40 -5.44 -30.07 -7.73
C VAL A 40 -6.51 -30.17 -8.82
N GLY A 41 -6.08 -30.56 -10.01
CA GLY A 41 -6.95 -30.90 -11.13
C GLY A 41 -6.41 -32.11 -11.87
N LYS A 42 -7.28 -33.09 -12.15
CA LYS A 42 -6.94 -34.27 -12.95
C LYS A 42 -6.38 -33.80 -14.29
N ARG A 43 -5.08 -34.02 -14.54
CA ARG A 43 -4.57 -34.03 -15.91
C ARG A 43 -5.41 -35.06 -16.65
N ASN A 44 -6.36 -34.62 -17.47
CA ASN A 44 -6.88 -35.51 -18.50
C ASN A 44 -5.67 -35.92 -19.33
N ALA A 45 -5.45 -37.21 -19.55
CA ALA A 45 -4.31 -37.73 -20.31
C ALA A 45 -4.16 -37.08 -21.70
N ASN A 46 -5.25 -36.48 -22.21
CA ASN A 46 -5.33 -35.79 -23.50
C ASN A 46 -5.19 -34.26 -23.43
N GLN A 47 -5.01 -33.66 -22.24
CA GLN A 47 -4.90 -32.21 -22.11
C GLN A 47 -3.45 -31.79 -22.42
N ARG A 48 -3.24 -31.30 -23.65
CA ARG A 48 -1.99 -30.63 -24.05
C ARG A 48 -1.58 -29.64 -22.96
N THR A 49 -0.34 -29.73 -22.51
CA THR A 49 0.26 -28.79 -21.56
C THR A 49 0.27 -27.40 -22.18
N SER A 50 -0.77 -26.60 -21.91
CA SER A 50 -0.71 -25.16 -22.14
C SER A 50 0.44 -24.62 -21.30
N SER A 51 1.41 -23.98 -21.94
CA SER A 51 2.52 -23.31 -21.26
C SER A 51 2.05 -22.10 -20.44
N LYS A 52 0.83 -21.61 -20.66
CA LYS A 52 0.28 -20.44 -19.97
C LYS A 52 -0.37 -20.84 -18.65
N ILE A 53 0.12 -20.26 -17.55
CA ILE A 53 -0.50 -20.35 -16.22
C ILE A 53 -1.94 -19.82 -16.29
N SER A 54 -2.90 -20.61 -15.80
CA SER A 54 -4.30 -20.23 -15.80
C SER A 54 -4.60 -19.09 -14.83
N TYR A 55 -5.67 -18.35 -15.11
CA TYR A 55 -6.08 -17.20 -14.32
C TYR A 55 -6.37 -17.53 -12.83
N PRO A 56 -7.10 -18.61 -12.48
CA PRO A 56 -7.30 -18.98 -11.08
C PRO A 56 -6.00 -19.23 -10.30
N LYS A 57 -4.95 -19.73 -10.95
CA LYS A 57 -3.65 -19.94 -10.31
C LYS A 57 -2.97 -18.61 -9.97
N LYS A 58 -3.11 -17.61 -10.84
CA LYS A 58 -2.57 -16.27 -10.58
C LYS A 58 -3.30 -15.59 -9.42
N ILE A 59 -4.64 -15.70 -9.39
CA ILE A 59 -5.46 -15.21 -8.27
C ILE A 59 -4.98 -15.83 -6.95
N ALA A 60 -4.91 -17.15 -6.86
CA ALA A 60 -4.50 -17.81 -5.62
C ALA A 60 -3.07 -17.42 -5.15
N GLY A 61 -2.17 -17.14 -6.09
CA GLY A 61 -0.83 -16.62 -5.75
C GLY A 61 -0.87 -15.19 -5.20
N ILE A 62 -1.67 -14.31 -5.83
CA ILE A 62 -1.92 -12.96 -5.32
C ILE A 62 -2.55 -12.98 -3.94
N ASP A 63 -3.56 -13.82 -3.72
CA ASP A 63 -4.29 -13.88 -2.45
C ASP A 63 -3.36 -14.31 -1.32
N SER A 64 -2.38 -15.18 -1.60
CA SER A 64 -1.30 -15.52 -0.66
C SER A 64 -0.48 -14.27 -0.28
N GLY A 65 -0.20 -13.41 -1.26
CA GLY A 65 0.44 -12.11 -1.04
C GLY A 65 -0.40 -11.17 -0.18
N LEU A 66 -1.70 -11.06 -0.46
CA LEU A 66 -2.63 -10.23 0.31
C LEU A 66 -2.71 -10.67 1.78
N ALA A 67 -2.82 -11.97 2.03
CA ALA A 67 -2.83 -12.52 3.38
C ALA A 67 -1.54 -12.20 4.14
N ASP A 68 -0.36 -12.33 3.50
CA ASP A 68 0.93 -11.96 4.11
C ASP A 68 1.01 -10.48 4.48
N LEU A 69 0.53 -9.60 3.59
CA LEU A 69 0.51 -8.16 3.86
C LEU A 69 -0.41 -7.82 5.04
N ILE A 70 -1.57 -8.46 5.15
CA ILE A 70 -2.50 -8.27 6.26
C ILE A 70 -1.88 -8.74 7.59
N ASP A 71 -1.24 -9.92 7.60
CA ASP A 71 -0.55 -10.44 8.79
C ASP A 71 0.64 -9.57 9.19
N TRP A 72 1.38 -9.05 8.20
CA TRP A 72 2.47 -8.11 8.45
C TRP A 72 1.96 -6.79 9.06
N LEU A 73 0.88 -6.22 8.52
CA LEU A 73 0.25 -5.01 9.08
C LEU A 73 -0.25 -5.23 10.52
N ALA A 74 -0.78 -6.41 10.82
CA ALA A 74 -1.22 -6.75 12.18
C ALA A 74 -0.06 -6.77 13.19
N ARG A 75 1.08 -7.35 12.79
CA ARG A 75 2.31 -7.36 13.62
C ARG A 75 2.87 -5.97 13.85
N ASP A 76 2.93 -5.16 12.80
CA ASP A 76 3.37 -3.75 12.88
C ASP A 76 2.47 -2.95 13.84
N TYR A 77 1.14 -3.14 13.75
CA TYR A 77 0.18 -2.49 14.64
C TYR A 77 0.33 -2.91 16.10
N ALA A 78 0.52 -4.20 16.36
CA ALA A 78 0.74 -4.72 17.71
C ALA A 78 2.04 -4.16 18.30
N ALA A 79 3.14 -4.16 17.54
CA ALA A 79 4.41 -3.59 17.95
C ALA A 79 4.30 -2.09 18.31
N GLY A 80 3.56 -1.32 17.50
CA GLY A 80 3.27 0.08 17.77
C GLY A 80 2.55 0.30 19.12
N LYS A 81 1.55 -0.53 19.45
CA LYS A 81 0.82 -0.43 20.73
C LYS A 81 1.68 -0.73 21.96
N HIS A 82 2.54 -1.75 21.88
CA HIS A 82 3.43 -2.11 22.99
C HIS A 82 4.43 -0.99 23.31
N SER A 83 4.93 -0.28 22.30
CA SER A 83 5.85 0.86 22.47
C SER A 83 5.23 2.04 23.24
N VAL A 84 3.92 2.27 23.06
CA VAL A 84 3.19 3.35 23.74
C VAL A 84 2.87 2.96 25.19
N SER A 85 2.45 1.71 25.41
CA SER A 85 2.07 1.21 26.74
C SER A 85 3.25 1.11 27.73
N GLN A 86 4.46 0.81 27.26
CA GLN A 86 5.67 0.84 28.11
C GLN A 86 6.14 2.25 28.48
N ARG A 87 5.68 3.29 27.76
CA ARG A 87 6.03 4.69 28.06
C ARG A 87 5.15 5.30 29.15
N THR A 88 3.89 4.87 29.26
CA THR A 88 2.93 5.40 30.24
C THR A 88 3.03 4.76 31.62
N THR A 89 3.69 3.60 31.76
CA THR A 89 3.87 2.92 33.06
C THR A 89 5.15 3.32 33.80
N ARG A 90 5.99 4.22 33.27
CA ARG A 90 7.02 4.91 34.06
C ARG A 90 6.41 6.13 34.76
N HIS A 91 5.88 5.92 35.97
CA HIS A 91 5.51 6.98 36.90
C HIS A 91 6.49 7.07 38.09
N PRO A 92 6.57 8.24 38.76
CA PRO A 92 7.75 8.78 39.40
C PRO A 92 7.72 8.45 40.89
N GLY A 93 8.64 7.59 41.31
CA GLY A 93 8.84 7.23 42.72
C GLY A 93 10.32 7.32 43.07
N GLN A 94 10.92 8.50 42.88
CA GLN A 94 12.13 8.88 43.61
C GLN A 94 11.76 10.10 44.44
N GLU A 95 11.26 9.83 45.65
CA GLU A 95 11.24 10.81 46.72
C GLU A 95 12.68 11.21 47.03
N THR A 96 12.99 12.46 46.71
CA THR A 96 14.18 13.16 47.14
C THR A 96 13.85 13.85 48.45
N THR A 97 14.66 13.58 49.48
CA THR A 97 14.74 14.42 50.68
C THR A 97 15.59 15.66 50.37
N HIS A 98 15.05 16.81 50.76
CA HIS A 98 15.55 18.16 50.52
C HIS A 98 16.92 18.48 51.14
N THR A 99 17.76 19.27 50.43
CA THR A 99 18.33 20.55 50.91
C THR A 99 18.90 21.40 49.73
N PRO A 100 18.71 22.74 49.66
CA PRO A 100 19.38 23.66 48.70
C PRO A 100 20.58 24.40 49.37
N PRO A 101 21.37 25.31 48.73
CA PRO A 101 21.14 26.04 47.46
C PRO A 101 22.40 26.23 46.54
N ASP A 102 22.18 27.05 45.51
CA ASP A 102 23.13 27.86 44.69
C ASP A 102 23.64 27.34 43.33
N GLY A 103 23.35 28.16 42.30
CA GLY A 103 24.36 28.56 41.31
C GLY A 103 24.22 28.04 39.89
N GLY A 104 23.58 28.82 39.01
CA GLY A 104 24.12 29.08 37.66
C GLY A 104 23.78 28.12 36.51
N SER A 105 23.01 28.66 35.55
CA SER A 105 23.15 28.51 34.09
C SER A 105 23.27 27.11 33.46
N ASN A 106 22.22 26.68 32.76
CA ASN A 106 22.23 26.60 31.29
C ASN A 106 20.89 26.06 30.76
N LEU A 107 20.13 26.93 30.11
CA LEU A 107 19.01 26.56 29.23
C LEU A 107 19.58 25.82 28.01
N ALA A 108 19.66 24.49 28.09
CA ALA A 108 19.81 23.66 26.91
C ALA A 108 18.45 23.58 26.18
N PRO A 109 18.38 23.68 24.84
CA PRO A 109 17.14 23.48 24.12
C PRO A 109 16.72 22.04 24.33
N GLN A 110 15.51 21.85 24.88
CA GLN A 110 14.90 20.53 24.99
C GLN A 110 14.83 19.92 23.59
N GLY A 111 15.73 18.97 23.34
CA GLY A 111 15.80 18.21 22.12
C GLY A 111 14.43 17.61 21.84
N HIS A 112 13.92 17.89 20.64
CA HIS A 112 12.68 17.36 20.10
C HIS A 112 12.68 15.83 20.24
N ARG A 113 11.97 15.32 21.25
CA ARG A 113 11.86 13.88 21.51
C ARG A 113 11.04 13.26 20.37
N PRO A 114 11.55 12.25 19.63
CA PRO A 114 10.77 11.65 18.57
C PRO A 114 9.47 11.08 19.14
N SER A 115 8.35 11.58 18.60
CA SER A 115 7.01 11.00 18.75
C SER A 115 7.07 9.50 18.42
N PRO A 116 6.33 8.62 19.14
CA PRO A 116 6.22 7.23 18.75
C PRO A 116 5.80 7.16 17.28
N GLU A 117 6.60 6.50 16.45
CA GLU A 117 6.32 6.45 15.02
C GLU A 117 5.00 5.72 14.79
N GLU A 118 4.04 6.43 14.18
CA GLU A 118 2.72 5.87 13.88
C GLU A 118 2.83 4.62 12.99
N ALA A 119 2.14 3.54 13.40
CA ALA A 119 2.11 2.26 12.71
C ALA A 119 1.69 2.39 11.23
N ILE A 120 2.28 1.58 10.38
CA ILE A 120 2.05 1.56 8.93
C ILE A 120 0.59 1.29 8.60
N VAL A 121 -0.11 0.41 9.33
CA VAL A 121 -1.55 0.16 9.10
C VAL A 121 -2.39 1.43 9.25
N VAL A 122 -2.04 2.31 10.20
CA VAL A 122 -2.76 3.57 10.43
C VAL A 122 -2.46 4.55 9.30
N ARG A 123 -1.24 4.54 8.76
CA ARG A 123 -0.86 5.37 7.61
C ARG A 123 -1.53 4.90 6.32
N VAL A 124 -1.66 3.59 6.12
CA VAL A 124 -2.42 2.99 5.00
C VAL A 124 -3.89 3.41 5.09
N GLU A 125 -4.49 3.33 6.29
CA GLU A 125 -5.87 3.79 6.53
C GLU A 125 -6.04 5.27 6.22
N LYS A 126 -5.15 6.13 6.74
CA LYS A 126 -5.18 7.58 6.49
C LYS A 126 -5.06 7.92 5.01
N LEU A 127 -4.12 7.30 4.29
CA LEU A 127 -3.96 7.55 2.85
C LEU A 127 -5.20 7.07 2.08
N GLY A 128 -5.75 5.90 2.44
CA GLY A 128 -7.00 5.40 1.86
C GLY A 128 -8.18 6.35 2.08
N SER A 129 -8.32 6.92 3.28
CA SER A 129 -9.34 7.94 3.58
C SER A 129 -9.13 9.23 2.78
N VAL A 130 -7.90 9.71 2.64
CA VAL A 130 -7.59 10.88 1.80
C VAL A 130 -8.04 10.66 0.36
N LEU A 131 -7.79 9.47 -0.22
CA LEU A 131 -8.29 9.14 -1.57
C LEU A 131 -9.82 9.18 -1.63
N ALA A 132 -10.48 8.59 -0.63
CA ALA A 132 -11.92 8.40 -0.62
C ALA A 132 -12.72 9.66 -0.30
N GLU A 133 -12.11 10.64 0.35
CA GLU A 133 -12.79 11.82 0.89
C GLU A 133 -12.28 13.12 0.26
N GLU A 134 -10.97 13.35 0.27
CA GLU A 134 -10.40 14.64 -0.13
C GLU A 134 -10.13 14.70 -1.63
N VAL A 135 -9.49 13.66 -2.18
CA VAL A 135 -9.17 13.63 -3.63
C VAL A 135 -10.43 13.56 -4.48
N LEU A 136 -11.47 12.85 -4.04
CA LEU A 136 -12.76 12.85 -4.72
C LEU A 136 -13.41 14.25 -4.73
N LYS A 137 -13.39 14.97 -3.60
CA LYS A 137 -13.88 16.36 -3.53
C LYS A 137 -13.10 17.28 -4.47
N ASP A 138 -11.79 17.11 -4.59
CA ASP A 138 -10.98 17.91 -5.50
C ASP A 138 -11.32 17.66 -6.97
N ILE A 139 -11.59 16.39 -7.34
CA ILE A 139 -12.11 16.06 -8.67
C ILE A 139 -13.49 16.69 -8.87
N GLU A 140 -14.39 16.60 -7.89
CA GLU A 140 -15.72 17.21 -7.95
C GLU A 140 -15.66 18.72 -8.16
N ARG A 141 -14.85 19.42 -7.36
CA ARG A 141 -14.67 20.89 -7.45
C ARG A 141 -14.15 21.33 -8.82
N ALA A 142 -13.36 20.49 -9.49
CA ALA A 142 -12.85 20.80 -10.81
C ALA A 142 -13.92 20.74 -11.90
N TYR A 143 -15.03 20.04 -11.66
CA TYR A 143 -16.18 20.09 -12.54
C TYR A 143 -17.13 21.21 -12.09
N GLN A 144 -17.46 22.12 -13.00
CA GLN A 144 -18.49 23.16 -12.78
C GLN A 144 -19.93 22.60 -12.79
N ARG A 145 -20.08 21.29 -12.95
CA ARG A 145 -21.33 20.54 -13.09
C ARG A 145 -21.17 19.16 -12.42
N PRO A 146 -22.24 18.38 -12.20
CA PRO A 146 -22.09 17.02 -11.69
C PRO A 146 -21.11 16.19 -12.53
N VAL A 147 -20.20 15.47 -11.86
CA VAL A 147 -19.21 14.61 -12.54
C VAL A 147 -19.94 13.56 -13.40
N PRO A 148 -19.62 13.45 -14.71
CA PRO A 148 -20.28 12.50 -15.60
C PRO A 148 -20.15 11.05 -15.13
N GLN A 149 -21.18 10.24 -15.37
CA GLN A 149 -21.16 8.83 -14.97
C GLN A 149 -20.02 8.04 -15.64
N THR A 150 -19.69 8.38 -16.89
CA THR A 150 -18.57 7.79 -17.63
C THR A 150 -17.23 8.00 -16.92
N VAL A 151 -17.00 9.20 -16.35
CA VAL A 151 -15.80 9.51 -15.56
C VAL A 151 -15.78 8.70 -14.27
N LYS A 152 -16.90 8.61 -13.56
CA LYS A 152 -17.01 7.80 -12.33
C LYS A 152 -16.70 6.32 -12.58
N VAL A 153 -17.21 5.77 -13.69
CA VAL A 153 -16.93 4.39 -14.11
C VAL A 153 -15.45 4.22 -14.48
N ALA A 154 -14.86 5.18 -15.20
CA ALA A 154 -13.44 5.14 -15.55
C ALA A 154 -12.52 5.21 -14.33
N LEU A 155 -12.87 6.02 -13.31
CA LEU A 155 -12.16 6.07 -12.02
C LEU A 155 -12.30 4.75 -11.24
N ALA A 156 -13.44 4.08 -11.34
CA ALA A 156 -13.64 2.77 -10.71
C ALA A 156 -12.90 1.63 -11.44
N ASP A 157 -12.48 1.85 -12.69
CA ASP A 157 -11.75 0.88 -13.52
C ASP A 157 -10.22 1.02 -13.34
N HIS A 158 -9.71 0.45 -12.25
CA HIS A 158 -8.27 0.37 -11.93
C HIS A 158 -7.50 1.70 -11.84
N PHE A 159 -8.17 2.86 -11.93
CA PHE A 159 -7.49 4.15 -11.92
C PHE A 159 -6.69 4.38 -10.63
N TRP A 160 -7.27 4.09 -9.47
CA TRP A 160 -6.61 4.34 -8.18
C TRP A 160 -5.37 3.47 -7.94
N CYS A 161 -5.45 2.18 -8.25
CA CYS A 161 -4.28 1.30 -8.14
C CYS A 161 -3.21 1.64 -9.19
N ASP A 162 -3.58 2.13 -10.37
CA ASP A 162 -2.61 2.59 -11.39
C ASP A 162 -1.92 3.87 -10.92
N LEU A 163 -2.70 4.84 -10.40
CA LEU A 163 -2.17 6.06 -9.80
C LEU A 163 -1.14 5.76 -8.71
N LEU A 164 -1.50 4.92 -7.74
CA LEU A 164 -0.61 4.58 -6.64
C LEU A 164 0.63 3.80 -7.12
N ALA A 165 0.47 2.87 -8.07
CA ALA A 165 1.60 2.10 -8.59
C ALA A 165 2.59 2.97 -9.37
N GLN A 166 2.10 3.85 -10.25
CA GLN A 166 2.98 4.77 -10.98
C GLN A 166 3.61 5.81 -10.04
N LEU A 167 2.89 6.24 -9.00
CA LEU A 167 3.45 7.14 -8.00
C LEU A 167 4.58 6.45 -7.20
N ALA A 168 4.37 5.22 -6.75
CA ALA A 168 5.42 4.43 -6.09
C ALA A 168 6.63 4.25 -6.99
N HIS A 169 6.42 3.93 -8.27
CA HIS A 169 7.49 3.79 -9.26
C HIS A 169 8.29 5.08 -9.43
N VAL A 170 7.63 6.22 -9.62
CA VAL A 170 8.31 7.51 -9.83
C VAL A 170 9.06 7.97 -8.60
N ILE A 171 8.56 7.69 -7.39
CA ILE A 171 9.26 8.01 -6.14
C ILE A 171 10.49 7.09 -5.96
N ASP A 172 10.37 5.79 -6.26
CA ASP A 172 11.46 4.80 -6.12
C ASP A 172 12.58 5.02 -7.14
N ASP A 173 12.25 5.46 -8.35
CA ASP A 173 13.21 5.83 -9.41
C ASP A 173 14.07 7.05 -9.05
N GLY A 174 13.83 7.68 -7.89
CA GLY A 174 14.76 8.57 -7.21
C GLY A 174 15.30 9.70 -8.09
N ILE A 175 14.49 10.72 -8.39
CA ILE A 175 14.96 11.83 -9.22
C ILE A 175 15.08 13.11 -8.41
N LYS A 176 16.23 13.78 -8.62
CA LYS A 176 16.65 15.16 -8.31
C LYS A 176 15.64 16.27 -8.70
N LEU A 177 14.40 15.93 -9.05
CA LEU A 177 13.33 16.80 -9.54
C LEU A 177 12.01 16.38 -8.87
N PHE A 178 11.97 16.49 -7.55
CA PHE A 178 10.79 16.24 -6.72
C PHE A 178 9.53 16.93 -7.27
N ASP A 179 9.69 18.13 -7.82
CA ASP A 179 8.61 18.94 -8.38
C ASP A 179 7.99 18.34 -9.65
N LYS A 180 8.67 17.40 -10.31
CA LYS A 180 8.18 16.75 -11.56
C LYS A 180 7.45 15.43 -11.30
N VAL A 181 7.40 14.94 -10.06
CA VAL A 181 6.75 13.67 -9.73
C VAL A 181 5.28 13.63 -10.21
N PRO A 182 4.45 14.68 -9.97
CA PRO A 182 3.05 14.65 -10.40
C PRO A 182 2.88 14.54 -11.92
N ASP A 183 3.62 15.33 -12.68
CA ASP A 183 3.50 15.34 -14.14
C ASP A 183 3.98 14.02 -14.74
N ARG A 184 5.07 13.46 -14.20
CA ARG A 184 5.59 12.17 -14.64
C ARG A 184 4.63 11.01 -14.32
N ALA A 185 4.08 10.98 -13.10
CA ALA A 185 3.10 9.97 -12.73
C ALA A 185 1.84 10.05 -13.62
N ALA A 186 1.34 11.26 -13.89
CA ALA A 186 0.20 11.45 -14.79
C ALA A 186 0.47 10.92 -16.21
N GLU A 187 1.65 11.15 -16.77
CA GLU A 187 2.06 10.58 -18.06
C GLU A 187 2.09 9.06 -18.06
N LEU A 188 2.66 8.46 -17.01
CA LEU A 188 2.77 7.01 -16.90
C LEU A 188 1.41 6.33 -16.74
N ILE A 189 0.49 6.92 -15.97
CA ILE A 189 -0.89 6.44 -15.84
C ILE A 189 -1.55 6.41 -17.22
N MET A 190 -1.49 7.52 -17.97
CA MET A 190 -2.10 7.58 -19.30
C MET A 190 -1.53 6.52 -20.26
N LYS A 191 -0.21 6.32 -20.23
CA LYS A 191 0.46 5.28 -21.05
C LYS A 191 0.07 3.87 -20.62
N SER A 192 0.05 3.58 -19.32
CA SER A 192 -0.29 2.26 -18.80
C SER A 192 -1.74 1.90 -19.13
N ARG A 193 -2.68 2.83 -18.94
CA ARG A 193 -4.09 2.60 -19.27
C ARG A 193 -4.29 2.30 -20.76
N ALA A 194 -3.62 3.04 -21.64
CA ALA A 194 -3.70 2.82 -23.09
C ALA A 194 -3.12 1.45 -23.48
N LYS A 195 -1.97 1.08 -22.92
CA LYS A 195 -1.32 -0.23 -23.15
C LYS A 195 -2.21 -1.40 -22.71
N ASP A 196 -2.89 -1.24 -21.57
CA ASP A 196 -3.67 -2.31 -20.94
C ASP A 196 -5.14 -2.33 -21.40
N GLY A 197 -5.53 -1.48 -22.36
CA GLY A 197 -6.90 -1.42 -22.88
C GLY A 197 -7.95 -1.00 -21.85
N ARG A 198 -7.57 -0.20 -20.83
CA ARG A 198 -8.46 0.28 -19.78
C ARG A 198 -9.33 1.44 -20.26
N ILE A 199 -10.43 1.71 -19.55
CA ILE A 199 -11.34 2.81 -19.89
C ILE A 199 -10.54 4.14 -19.86
N PRO A 200 -10.55 4.95 -20.93
CA PRO A 200 -9.83 6.22 -20.93
C PRO A 200 -10.35 7.15 -19.82
N VAL A 201 -9.43 7.85 -19.15
CA VAL A 201 -9.75 8.92 -18.20
C VAL A 201 -9.29 10.23 -18.82
N GLU A 202 -10.09 11.29 -18.68
CA GLU A 202 -9.74 12.62 -19.16
C GLU A 202 -8.41 13.08 -18.54
N LYS A 203 -7.49 13.59 -19.37
CA LYS A 203 -6.15 14.03 -18.94
C LYS A 203 -6.19 15.03 -17.78
N MET A 204 -7.20 15.90 -17.78
CA MET A 204 -7.42 16.88 -16.70
C MET A 204 -7.71 16.18 -15.37
N VAL A 205 -8.61 15.18 -15.35
CA VAL A 205 -8.94 14.40 -14.16
C VAL A 205 -7.73 13.67 -13.61
N VAL A 206 -6.94 13.03 -14.48
CA VAL A 206 -5.69 12.36 -14.07
C VAL A 206 -4.73 13.34 -13.40
N ARG A 207 -4.49 14.51 -14.01
CA ARG A 207 -3.60 15.54 -13.46
C ARG A 207 -4.08 16.06 -12.10
N ILE A 208 -5.38 16.29 -11.95
CA ILE A 208 -5.97 16.79 -10.69
C ILE A 208 -5.82 15.74 -9.59
N ALA A 209 -6.19 14.50 -9.86
CA ALA A 209 -6.08 13.42 -8.88
C ALA A 209 -4.63 13.22 -8.43
N VAL A 210 -3.68 13.18 -9.36
CA VAL A 210 -2.26 13.01 -9.04
C VAL A 210 -1.72 14.20 -8.25
N LYS A 211 -2.04 15.44 -8.64
CA LYS A 211 -1.61 16.64 -7.90
C LYS A 211 -2.22 16.73 -6.51
N SER A 212 -3.50 16.40 -6.37
CA SER A 212 -4.19 16.37 -5.07
C SER A 212 -3.53 15.33 -4.15
N VAL A 213 -3.37 14.08 -4.62
CA VAL A 213 -2.67 13.02 -3.87
C VAL A 213 -1.27 13.49 -3.48
N TRP A 214 -0.50 14.04 -4.42
CA TRP A 214 0.84 14.54 -4.15
C TRP A 214 0.90 15.66 -3.10
N GLY A 215 -0.01 16.63 -3.18
CA GLY A 215 -0.10 17.72 -2.21
C GLY A 215 -0.39 17.20 -0.79
N HIS A 216 -1.29 16.22 -0.66
CA HIS A 216 -1.52 15.56 0.62
C HIS A 216 -0.29 14.82 1.14
N ILE A 217 0.50 14.21 0.26
CA ILE A 217 1.74 13.50 0.63
C ILE A 217 2.80 14.48 1.15
N GLN A 218 2.98 15.62 0.46
CA GLN A 218 3.91 16.67 0.89
C GLN A 218 3.55 17.19 2.29
N ASN A 219 2.26 17.34 2.59
CA ASN A 219 1.79 17.81 3.89
C ASN A 219 2.00 16.78 5.02
N LEU A 220 2.09 15.48 4.71
CA LEU A 220 2.29 14.41 5.69
C LEU A 220 3.77 14.22 6.09
N THR A 221 4.71 14.93 5.46
CA THR A 221 6.16 14.71 5.62
C THR A 221 6.98 16.00 5.81
N PRO A 222 6.74 16.81 6.86
CA PRO A 222 7.60 17.95 7.17
C PRO A 222 8.92 17.47 7.81
N PHE A 223 10.05 17.71 7.12
CA PHE A 223 11.44 17.43 7.53
C PHE A 223 11.82 15.93 7.72
N GLY A 224 13.05 15.53 7.36
CA GLY A 224 13.53 14.13 7.46
C GLY A 224 13.19 13.22 6.26
N TRP A 225 13.15 13.81 5.06
CA TRP A 225 12.63 13.25 3.82
C TRP A 225 13.07 11.82 3.47
N VAL A 226 14.36 11.48 3.54
CA VAL A 226 14.86 10.19 2.98
C VAL A 226 14.29 8.95 3.69
N ALA A 227 14.27 8.94 5.03
CA ALA A 227 13.70 7.84 5.79
C ALA A 227 12.17 7.81 5.70
N GLN A 228 11.53 8.98 5.66
CA GLN A 228 10.08 9.11 5.51
C GLN A 228 9.61 8.64 4.12
N VAL A 229 10.39 8.89 3.05
CA VAL A 229 10.08 8.45 1.69
C VAL A 229 9.99 6.94 1.60
N ARG A 230 10.96 6.20 2.15
CA ARG A 230 10.92 4.73 2.08
C ARG A 230 9.67 4.16 2.74
N ARG A 231 9.32 4.66 3.93
CA ARG A 231 8.08 4.26 4.63
C ARG A 231 6.84 4.71 3.90
N PHE A 232 6.87 5.89 3.30
CA PHE A 232 5.75 6.40 2.53
C PHE A 232 5.51 5.56 1.27
N VAL A 233 6.57 5.24 0.52
CA VAL A 233 6.49 4.34 -0.63
C VAL A 233 5.95 2.98 -0.21
N LEU A 234 6.38 2.44 0.94
CA LEU A 234 5.79 1.22 1.51
C LEU A 234 4.27 1.34 1.70
N VAL A 235 3.79 2.44 2.30
CA VAL A 235 2.36 2.72 2.47
C VAL A 235 1.62 2.77 1.12
N VAL A 236 2.18 3.48 0.13
CA VAL A 236 1.59 3.59 -1.22
C VAL A 236 1.51 2.22 -1.89
N ARG A 237 2.58 1.42 -1.81
CA ARG A 237 2.63 0.08 -2.41
C ARG A 237 1.59 -0.85 -1.79
N ILE A 238 1.51 -0.88 -0.46
CA ILE A 238 0.51 -1.70 0.24
C ILE A 238 -0.89 -1.26 -0.16
N LEU A 239 -1.20 0.04 -0.15
CA LEU A 239 -2.52 0.53 -0.53
C LEU A 239 -2.85 0.21 -2.00
N ALA A 240 -1.88 0.34 -2.91
CA ALA A 240 -2.06 0.00 -4.33
C ALA A 240 -2.45 -1.47 -4.53
N VAL A 241 -1.80 -2.37 -3.78
CA VAL A 241 -2.10 -3.81 -3.81
C VAL A 241 -3.50 -4.08 -3.22
N LEU A 242 -3.82 -3.50 -2.06
CA LEU A 242 -5.09 -3.72 -1.38
C LEU A 242 -6.31 -3.12 -2.10
N ILE A 243 -6.14 -2.02 -2.83
CA ILE A 243 -7.23 -1.35 -3.57
C ILE A 243 -7.46 -1.95 -4.96
N CYS A 244 -6.48 -2.69 -5.50
CA CYS A 244 -6.59 -3.26 -6.83
C CYS A 244 -7.56 -4.44 -6.84
N LYS A 245 -8.63 -4.35 -7.64
CA LYS A 245 -9.65 -5.42 -7.74
C LYS A 245 -9.15 -6.72 -8.39
N ALA A 246 -8.09 -6.62 -9.18
CA ALA A 246 -7.57 -7.72 -10.00
C ALA A 246 -6.06 -7.51 -10.27
N PRO A 247 -5.20 -7.53 -9.23
CA PRO A 247 -3.77 -7.26 -9.36
C PRO A 247 -3.06 -8.28 -10.27
N GLU A 248 -3.55 -9.50 -10.39
CA GLU A 248 -3.07 -10.51 -11.34
C GLU A 248 -3.27 -10.13 -12.82
N ARG A 249 -4.05 -9.08 -13.10
CA ARG A 249 -4.25 -8.45 -14.43
C ARG A 249 -3.59 -7.08 -14.53
N HIS A 250 -2.85 -6.66 -13.50
CA HIS A 250 -2.32 -5.32 -13.39
C HIS A 250 -0.81 -5.35 -13.17
N GLN A 251 -0.07 -5.42 -14.26
CA GLN A 251 1.39 -5.53 -14.23
C GLN A 251 2.05 -4.41 -13.42
N ALA A 252 1.62 -3.15 -13.56
CA ALA A 252 2.19 -2.03 -12.78
C ALA A 252 2.06 -2.23 -11.27
N VAL A 253 0.91 -2.71 -10.77
CA VAL A 253 0.72 -3.02 -9.35
C VAL A 253 1.63 -4.16 -8.92
N VAL A 254 1.74 -5.23 -9.72
CA VAL A 254 2.60 -6.36 -9.36
C VAL A 254 4.07 -5.94 -9.35
N THR A 255 4.55 -5.27 -10.39
CA THR A 255 5.97 -4.95 -10.55
C THR A 255 6.43 -3.79 -9.66
N TYR A 256 5.63 -2.74 -9.50
CA TYR A 256 6.05 -1.56 -8.74
C TYR A 256 5.57 -1.55 -7.29
N CYS A 257 4.61 -2.41 -6.95
CA CYS A 257 4.07 -2.50 -5.60
C CYS A 257 4.26 -3.86 -4.96
N LEU A 258 3.81 -4.96 -5.55
CA LEU A 258 3.92 -6.27 -4.89
C LEU A 258 5.37 -6.79 -4.85
N ASP A 259 6.10 -6.72 -5.96
CA ASP A 259 7.48 -7.23 -6.07
C ASP A 259 8.43 -6.56 -5.06
N PRO A 260 8.41 -5.23 -4.88
CA PRO A 260 9.27 -4.58 -3.88
C PRO A 260 8.82 -4.78 -2.43
N LEU A 261 7.70 -5.46 -2.17
CA LEU A 261 7.22 -5.81 -0.83
C LEU A 261 7.75 -7.17 -0.35
N GLY A 262 8.77 -7.74 -1.01
CA GLY A 262 9.34 -9.04 -0.68
C GLY A 262 9.61 -9.25 0.81
N ASP A 263 10.14 -8.26 1.52
CA ASP A 263 10.42 -8.35 2.97
C ASP A 263 9.16 -8.51 3.85
N GLN A 264 7.99 -8.17 3.31
CA GLN A 264 6.70 -8.34 3.98
C GLN A 264 6.03 -9.69 3.66
N LEU A 265 6.62 -10.46 2.74
CA LEU A 265 6.09 -11.74 2.27
C LEU A 265 6.89 -12.92 2.85
N THR A 266 6.18 -14.00 3.14
CA THR A 266 6.79 -15.27 3.54
C THR A 266 7.50 -15.92 2.34
N SER A 267 8.52 -16.73 2.62
CA SER A 267 9.24 -17.46 1.57
C SER A 267 8.33 -18.38 0.75
N GLU A 268 7.29 -18.94 1.36
CA GLU A 268 6.30 -19.76 0.66
C GLU A 268 5.48 -18.91 -0.33
N THR A 269 4.93 -17.78 0.12
CA THR A 269 4.22 -16.85 -0.77
C THR A 269 5.10 -16.35 -1.91
N LYS A 270 6.38 -16.01 -1.67
CA LYS A 270 7.32 -15.64 -2.73
C LYS A 270 7.42 -16.73 -3.80
N LYS A 271 7.55 -18.00 -3.39
CA LYS A 271 7.58 -19.15 -4.33
C LYS A 271 6.27 -19.28 -5.11
N ARG A 272 5.12 -19.13 -4.45
CA ARG A 272 3.80 -19.16 -5.10
C ARG A 272 3.64 -18.07 -6.14
N LEU A 273 4.01 -16.84 -5.79
CA LEU A 273 3.99 -15.68 -6.68
C LEU A 273 4.90 -15.88 -7.89
N VAL A 274 6.17 -16.27 -7.68
CA VAL A 274 7.11 -16.55 -8.78
C VAL A 274 6.60 -17.66 -9.68
N LYS A 275 5.94 -18.69 -9.14
CA LYS A 275 5.36 -19.78 -9.95
C LYS A 275 4.29 -19.29 -10.94
N VAL A 276 3.57 -18.22 -10.63
CA VAL A 276 2.40 -17.78 -11.43
C VAL A 276 2.57 -16.42 -12.12
N LEU A 277 3.53 -15.61 -11.68
CA LEU A 277 3.78 -14.23 -12.11
C LEU A 277 5.27 -13.91 -12.32
N ARG A 278 6.14 -14.91 -12.54
CA ARG A 278 7.61 -14.76 -12.66
C ARG A 278 8.07 -13.52 -13.42
N GLU A 279 7.51 -13.27 -14.61
CA GLU A 279 7.92 -12.19 -15.51
C GLU A 279 7.67 -10.79 -14.94
N TRP A 280 6.80 -10.67 -13.93
CA TRP A 280 6.42 -9.40 -13.31
C TRP A 280 7.10 -9.17 -11.95
N LEU A 281 7.92 -10.13 -11.50
CA LEU A 281 8.52 -10.18 -10.17
C LEU A 281 10.07 -10.25 -10.22
N PRO A 282 10.76 -9.35 -10.93
CA PRO A 282 12.20 -9.43 -11.12
C PRO A 282 12.98 -9.43 -9.79
N ARG A 283 12.56 -8.65 -8.77
CA ARG A 283 13.25 -8.60 -7.48
C ARG A 283 13.04 -9.88 -6.70
N THR A 284 11.80 -10.34 -6.58
CA THR A 284 11.47 -11.60 -5.87
C THR A 284 12.17 -12.80 -6.51
N VAL A 285 12.27 -12.84 -7.84
CA VAL A 285 13.02 -13.88 -8.55
C VAL A 285 14.50 -13.84 -8.18
N SER A 286 15.10 -12.65 -8.11
CA SER A 286 16.50 -12.49 -7.72
C SER A 286 16.75 -12.88 -6.25
N GLU A 287 15.79 -12.67 -5.35
CA GLU A 287 15.91 -13.03 -3.92
C GLU A 287 15.80 -14.54 -3.67
N LEU A 288 15.13 -15.29 -4.55
CA LEU A 288 14.94 -16.74 -4.43
C LEU A 288 16.00 -17.57 -5.19
N ALA A 289 16.84 -16.93 -5.99
CA ALA A 289 17.90 -17.56 -6.78
C ALA A 289 19.15 -17.83 -5.94
#